data_AF-A0A841RGZ3-F1
#
_entry.id   AF-A0A841RGZ3-F1
#
_cell.length_a   1.000
_cell.length_b   1.000
_cell.length_c   1.000
_cell.angle_alpha   90.00
_cell.angle_beta   90.00
_cell.angle_gamma   90.00
#
_symmetry.space_group_name_H-M   'P 1'
#
loop_
_entity.id
_entity.type
_entity.pdbx_description
1 polymer ?
#
loop_
_entity_poly.entity_id
_entity_poly.type
_entity_poly.pdbx_seq_one_letter_code
_entity_poly.pdbx_strand_id
1 'polypeptide(L)'
;MMNVWIILGVLGAIVLLFIKGIPLQFVRWTGKLFIRVTIGVLCLFFLNIFGAQLGLHIPINAFTALVAGFLGLPGLASLTAIHVFIF
;
A
#
# COMPACT_ATOMS: atom_id res chain seq x y z
N MET A 1 -45.50 15.35 4.96
CA MET A 1 -44.77 14.06 5.07
C MET A 1 -44.28 13.53 3.72
N MET A 2 -45.01 13.74 2.61
CA MET A 2 -44.63 13.25 1.26
C MET A 2 -43.28 13.75 0.74
N ASN A 3 -42.84 14.95 1.15
CA ASN A 3 -41.58 15.57 0.70
C ASN A 3 -40.32 14.86 1.20
N VAL A 4 -40.34 14.30 2.41
CA VAL A 4 -39.16 13.65 3.03
C VAL A 4 -38.80 12.36 2.29
N TRP A 5 -39.82 11.60 1.85
CA TRP A 5 -39.65 10.38 1.07
C TRP A 5 -39.05 10.65 -0.31
N ILE A 6 -39.43 11.78 -0.94
CA ILE A 6 -38.86 12.21 -2.22
C ILE A 6 -37.37 12.58 -2.05
N ILE A 7 -37.05 13.33 -0.99
CA ILE A 7 -35.66 13.72 -0.69
C ILE A 7 -34.78 12.49 -0.44
N LEU A 8 -35.27 11.52 0.35
CA LEU A 8 -34.58 10.25 0.59
C LEU A 8 -34.42 9.42 -0.69
N GLY A 9 -35.44 9.39 -1.54
CA GLY A 9 -35.39 8.70 -2.83
C GLY A 9 -34.34 9.29 -3.77
N VAL A 10 -34.27 10.62 -3.86
CA VAL A 10 -33.26 11.33 -4.67
C VAL A 10 -31.85 11.12 -4.11
N LEU A 11 -31.66 11.23 -2.79
CA LEU A 11 -30.38 10.93 -2.13
C LEU A 11 -29.94 9.49 -2.39
N GLY A 12 -30.86 8.52 -2.26
CA GLY A 12 -30.58 7.12 -2.56
C GLY A 12 -30.17 6.89 -4.03
N ALA A 13 -30.85 7.55 -4.97
CA ALA A 13 -30.49 7.49 -6.38
C ALA A 13 -29.11 8.09 -6.67
N ILE A 14 -28.75 9.21 -6.03
CA ILE A 14 -27.43 9.84 -6.16
C ILE A 14 -26.33 8.90 -5.64
N VAL A 15 -26.53 8.29 -4.47
CA VAL A 15 -25.58 7.31 -3.89
C VAL A 15 -25.40 6.10 -4.81
N LEU A 16 -26.49 5.57 -5.37
CA LEU A 16 -26.45 4.45 -6.32
C LEU A 16 -25.68 4.79 -7.60
N LEU A 17 -25.87 6.00 -8.15
CA LEU A 17 -25.14 6.47 -9.32
C LEU A 17 -23.64 6.65 -9.02
N PHE A 18 -23.30 7.13 -7.83
CA PHE A 18 -21.91 7.24 -7.38
C PHE A 18 -21.22 5.88 -7.29
N ILE A 19 -21.88 4.86 -6.74
CA ILE A 19 -21.31 3.50 -6.64
C ILE A 19 -21.03 2.91 -8.04
N LYS A 20 -21.95 3.14 -9.00
CA LYS A 20 -21.78 2.67 -10.38
C LYS A 20 -20.70 3.43 -11.15
N GLY A 21 -20.44 4.68 -10.75
CA GLY A 21 -19.42 5.55 -11.31
C GLY A 21 -18.02 5.31 -10.76
N ILE A 22 -17.83 4.49 -9.71
CA ILE A 22 -16.49 4.14 -9.23
C ILE A 22 -15.83 3.24 -10.29
N PRO A 23 -14.79 3.73 -10.99
CA PRO A 23 -14.05 2.89 -11.92
C PRO A 23 -13.44 1.71 -11.15
N LEU A 24 -13.94 0.49 -11.37
CA LEU A 24 -13.40 -0.74 -10.77
C LEU A 24 -11.88 -0.88 -10.98
N GLN A 25 -11.33 -0.20 -11.98
CA GLN A 25 -9.90 -0.10 -12.25
C GLN A 25 -9.11 0.51 -11.08
N PHE A 26 -9.65 1.51 -10.37
CA PHE A 26 -8.97 2.13 -9.22
C PHE A 26 -8.91 1.17 -8.03
N VAL A 27 -10.00 0.45 -7.75
CA VAL A 27 -10.03 -0.57 -6.68
C VAL A 27 -9.03 -1.70 -6.97
N ARG A 28 -8.87 -2.10 -8.24
CA ARG A 28 -7.87 -3.09 -8.64
C ARG A 28 -6.44 -2.57 -8.49
N TRP A 29 -6.22 -1.29 -8.77
CA TRP A 29 -4.91 -0.65 -8.62
C TRP A 29 -4.50 -0.53 -7.16
N THR A 30 -5.39 -0.08 -6.27
CA THR A 30 -5.10 0.02 -4.84
C THR A 30 -4.85 -1.35 -4.22
N GLY A 31 -5.63 -2.37 -4.58
CA GLY A 31 -5.38 -3.75 -4.15
C GLY A 31 -4.02 -4.29 -4.61
N LYS A 32 -3.65 -4.05 -5.88
CA LYS A 32 -2.31 -4.44 -6.39
C LYS A 32 -1.18 -3.73 -5.66
N LEU A 33 -1.33 -2.44 -5.36
CA LEU A 33 -0.35 -1.68 -4.61
C LEU A 33 -0.19 -2.25 -3.19
N PHE A 34 -1.30 -2.55 -2.52
CA PHE A 34 -1.29 -3.12 -1.18
C PHE A 34 -0.54 -4.45 -1.15
N ILE A 35 -0.82 -5.36 -2.08
CA ILE A 35 -0.13 -6.65 -2.19
C ILE A 35 1.37 -6.45 -2.40
N ARG A 36 1.78 -5.53 -3.29
CA ARG A 36 3.20 -5.23 -3.53
C ARG A 36 3.90 -4.69 -2.29
N VAL A 37 3.24 -3.80 -1.55
CA VAL A 37 3.76 -3.28 -0.27
C VAL A 37 3.88 -4.39 0.77
N THR A 38 2.87 -5.26 0.91
CA THR A 38 2.94 -6.40 1.82
C THR A 38 4.11 -7.32 1.48
N ILE A 39 4.33 -7.63 0.20
CA ILE A 39 5.48 -8.42 -0.25
C ILE A 39 6.80 -7.70 0.08
N GLY A 40 6.89 -6.39 -0.17
CA GLY A 40 8.07 -5.59 0.17
C GLY A 40 8.41 -5.61 1.66
N VAL A 41 7.40 -5.51 2.52
CA VAL A 41 7.56 -5.61 3.98
C VAL A 41 8.02 -7.00 4.38
N LEU A 42 7.44 -8.06 3.82
CA LEU A 42 7.87 -9.45 4.05
C LEU A 42 9.33 -9.65 3.63
N CYS A 43 9.73 -9.13 2.47
CA CYS A 43 11.13 -9.22 2.03
C CYS A 43 12.08 -8.43 2.93
N LEU A 44 11.71 -7.22 3.36
CA LEU A 44 12.49 -6.45 4.34
C LEU A 44 12.64 -7.20 5.67
N PHE A 45 11.58 -7.83 6.14
CA PHE A 45 11.60 -8.64 7.35
C PHE A 45 12.57 -9.82 7.24
N PHE A 46 12.53 -10.57 6.13
CA PHE A 46 13.49 -11.63 5.89
C PHE A 46 14.93 -11.11 5.77
N LEU A 47 15.13 -10.00 5.05
CA LEU A 47 16.44 -9.36 4.94
C LEU A 47 16.99 -8.96 6.31
N ASN A 48 16.16 -8.46 7.22
CA ASN A 48 16.59 -8.16 8.57
C ASN A 48 16.90 -9.41 9.39
N ILE A 49 16.14 -10.49 9.24
CA ILE A 49 16.44 -11.76 9.95
C ILE A 49 17.78 -12.33 9.50
N PHE A 50 17.99 -12.45 8.18
CA PHE A 50 19.25 -12.99 7.65
C PHE A 50 20.41 -12.01 7.83
N GLY A 51 20.13 -10.72 7.66
CA GLY A 51 21.08 -9.62 7.78
C GLY A 51 21.46 -9.29 9.22
N ALA A 52 20.68 -9.70 10.23
CA ALA A 52 21.01 -9.46 11.63
C ALA A 52 22.38 -10.03 12.02
N GLN A 53 22.78 -11.17 11.44
CA GLN A 53 24.10 -11.76 11.66
C GLN A 53 25.25 -10.90 11.09
N LEU A 54 24.93 -10.07 10.09
CA LEU A 54 25.84 -9.12 9.43
C LEU A 54 25.72 -7.70 10.03
N GLY A 55 24.91 -7.51 11.08
CA GLY A 55 24.62 -6.19 11.65
C GLY A 55 23.67 -5.33 10.79
N LEU A 56 23.03 -5.92 9.77
CA LEU A 56 22.11 -5.23 8.88
C LEU A 56 20.69 -5.27 9.45
N HIS A 57 20.18 -4.11 9.86
CA HIS A 57 18.86 -3.99 10.49
C HIS A 57 18.13 -2.73 10.02
N ILE A 58 17.49 -2.84 8.86
CA ILE A 58 16.75 -1.74 8.23
C ILE A 58 15.45 -1.50 9.01
N PRO A 59 15.16 -0.27 9.48
CA PRO A 59 13.92 0.00 10.20
C PRO A 59 12.71 -0.26 9.30
N ILE A 60 11.79 -1.13 9.73
CA ILE A 60 10.54 -1.45 9.01
C ILE A 60 9.50 -0.40 9.38
N ASN A 61 9.34 0.62 8.54
CA ASN A 61 8.35 1.68 8.72
C ASN A 61 7.58 1.91 7.40
N ALA A 62 6.60 2.82 7.40
CA ALA A 62 5.80 3.09 6.20
C ALA A 62 6.66 3.53 4.99
N PHE A 63 7.76 4.25 5.23
CA PHE A 63 8.63 4.73 4.16
C PHE A 63 9.46 3.59 3.55
N THR A 64 10.16 2.80 4.36
CA THR A 64 10.95 1.66 3.87
C THR A 64 10.06 0.59 3.24
N ALA A 65 8.88 0.35 3.80
CA ALA A 65 7.85 -0.53 3.24
C ALA A 65 7.38 -0.07 1.85
N LEU A 66 7.15 1.24 1.66
CA LEU A 66 6.76 1.79 0.37
C LEU A 66 7.91 1.70 -0.63
N VAL A 67 9.14 2.01 -0.24
CA VAL A 67 10.31 1.92 -1.15
C VAL A 67 10.53 0.46 -1.56
N ALA A 68 10.58 -0.47 -0.61
CA ALA A 68 10.76 -1.89 -0.88
C ALA A 68 9.57 -2.51 -1.64
N GLY A 69 8.35 -2.09 -1.33
CA GLY A 69 7.14 -2.61 -1.95
C GLY A 69 6.88 -2.06 -3.35
N PHE A 70 7.10 -0.76 -3.55
CA PHE A 70 6.84 -0.10 -4.83
C PHE A 70 7.95 -0.41 -5.84
N LEU A 71 9.22 -0.37 -5.43
CA LEU A 71 10.35 -0.70 -6.30
C LEU A 71 10.62 -2.22 -6.35
N GLY A 72 10.28 -2.98 -5.30
CA GLY A 72 10.60 -4.40 -5.22
C GLY A 72 12.08 -4.66 -4.92
N LEU A 73 12.68 -5.61 -5.62
CA LEU A 73 14.11 -5.94 -5.55
C LEU A 73 15.07 -4.74 -5.61
N PRO A 74 14.95 -3.79 -6.58
CA PRO A 74 15.81 -2.62 -6.61
C PRO A 74 15.64 -1.70 -5.38
N GLY A 75 14.44 -1.65 -4.78
CA GLY A 75 14.19 -0.90 -3.54
C GLY A 75 14.84 -1.56 -2.33
N LEU A 76 14.81 -2.89 -2.27
CA LEU A 76 15.54 -3.64 -1.23
C LEU A 76 17.05 -3.46 -1.37
N ALA A 77 17.58 -3.54 -2.60
CA ALA A 77 18.99 -3.34 -2.87
C ALA A 77 19.45 -1.92 -2.50
N SER A 78 18.67 -0.89 -2.82
CA SER A 78 19.01 0.49 -2.46
C SER A 78 18.98 0.73 -0.96
N LEU A 79 17.96 0.23 -0.24
CA LEU A 79 17.88 0.34 1.21
C LEU A 79 19.03 -0.40 1.90
N THR A 80 19.39 -1.59 1.39
CA THR A 80 20.54 -2.37 1.88
C THR A 80 21.84 -1.61 1.65
N ALA A 81 22.03 -1.04 0.45
CA ALA A 81 23.22 -0.24 0.15
C ALA A 81 23.33 0.99 1.05
N ILE A 82 22.24 1.74 1.26
CA ILE A 82 22.22 2.88 2.19
C ILE A 82 22.63 2.43 3.58
N HIS A 83 22.08 1.32 4.08
CA HIS A 83 22.43 0.79 5.40
C HIS A 83 23.88 0.31 5.50
N VAL A 84 24.49 -0.18 4.42
CA VAL A 84 25.87 -0.70 4.45
C VAL A 84 26.92 0.40 4.26
N PHE A 85 26.60 1.44 3.47
CA PHE A 85 27.57 2.48 3.13
C PHE A 85 27.50 3.73 4.02
N ILE A 86 26.32 4.05 4.55
CA ILE A 86 26.08 5.30 5.30
C ILE A 86 26.00 5.06 6.81
N PHE A 87 25.44 3.90 7.20
CA PHE A 87 25.26 3.51 8.59
C PHE A 87 26.25 2.41 8.98
#